data_AF-A0A1M7YG96-F1
#
_entry.id   AF-A0A1M7YG96-F1
#
_cell.length_a   1.000
_cell.length_b   1.000
_cell.length_c   1.000
_cell.angle_alpha   90.00
_cell.angle_beta   90.00
_cell.angle_gamma   90.00
#
_symmetry.space_group_name_H-M   'P 1'
#
loop_
_entity.id
_entity.type
_entity.pdbx_description
1 polymer ?
#
loop_
_entity_poly.entity_id
_entity_poly.type
_entity_poly.pdbx_seq_one_letter_code
_entity_poly.pdbx_strand_id
1 'polypeptide(L)'
;MMNEVILAENAIAWAKAHVGSKEYQLKCLGFIEDSLEKSNGIEIFGGDSAKESAALYAAHENTGLPPKGTFVFYGCVGVVGDKLADWGHCGLSLGNGEVIHAWNVVRIDNYLEVERLPAAPGWSQPKYIGWVPLERILVGYQKKNY
;
A
#
# COMPACT_ATOMS: atom_id res chain seq x y z
N MET A 1 -4.11 6.95 23.78
CA MET A 1 -4.40 6.44 22.42
C MET A 1 -3.36 7.03 21.49
N MET A 2 -2.75 6.23 20.61
CA MET A 2 -1.95 6.76 19.51
C MET A 2 -2.87 7.59 18.62
N ASN A 3 -2.36 8.70 18.09
CA ASN A 3 -3.12 9.57 17.20
C ASN A 3 -2.87 9.13 15.76
N GLU A 4 -3.88 8.59 15.09
CA GLU A 4 -3.82 8.06 13.72
C GLU A 4 -3.28 9.10 12.74
N VAL A 5 -3.58 10.39 12.98
CA VAL A 5 -3.03 11.49 12.18
C VAL A 5 -1.51 11.53 12.29
N ILE A 6 -0.95 11.40 13.49
CA ILE A 6 0.51 11.41 13.68
C ILE A 6 1.15 10.20 13.00
N LEU A 7 0.53 9.02 13.11
CA LEU A 7 1.03 7.80 12.47
C LEU A 7 1.04 7.94 10.94
N ALA A 8 -0.05 8.48 10.39
CA ALA A 8 -0.16 8.77 8.97
C ALA A 8 0.90 9.78 8.51
N GLU A 9 1.10 10.89 9.22
CA GLU A 9 2.11 11.88 8.85
C GLU A 9 3.53 11.29 8.89
N ASN A 10 3.86 10.49 9.90
CA ASN A 10 5.15 9.80 10.01
C ASN A 10 5.36 8.83 8.83
N ALA A 11 4.33 8.04 8.51
CA ALA A 11 4.38 7.09 7.40
C ALA A 11 4.54 7.80 6.05
N ILE A 12 3.81 8.90 5.85
CA ILE A 12 3.91 9.72 4.65
C ILE A 12 5.28 10.37 4.52
N ALA A 13 5.82 10.93 5.62
CA ALA A 13 7.15 11.53 5.63
C ALA A 13 8.23 10.50 5.28
N TRP A 14 8.15 9.32 5.89
CA TRP A 14 9.04 8.20 5.59
C TRP A 14 8.93 7.76 4.12
N ALA A 15 7.71 7.58 3.60
CA ALA A 15 7.49 7.17 2.22
C ALA A 15 8.03 8.21 1.23
N LYS A 16 7.79 9.51 1.49
CA LYS A 16 8.31 10.61 0.66
C LYS A 16 9.83 10.64 0.60
N ALA A 17 10.52 10.29 1.68
CA ALA A 17 11.98 10.21 1.70
C ALA A 17 12.54 9.10 0.79
N HIS A 18 11.70 8.15 0.35
CA HIS A 18 12.10 7.04 -0.52
C HIS A 18 11.71 7.25 -1.99
N VAL A 19 11.08 8.36 -2.37
CA VAL A 19 10.71 8.63 -3.77
C VAL A 19 11.93 8.52 -4.69
N GLY A 20 11.79 7.77 -5.78
CA GLY A 20 12.86 7.45 -6.72
C GLY A 20 13.68 6.20 -6.37
N SER A 21 13.56 5.66 -5.15
CA SER A 21 14.25 4.43 -4.75
C SER A 21 13.75 3.21 -5.53
N LYS A 22 14.66 2.27 -5.81
CA LYS A 22 14.38 0.95 -6.38
C LYS A 22 14.38 -0.18 -5.36
N GLU A 23 14.67 0.10 -4.09
CA GLU A 23 14.84 -0.92 -3.04
C GLU A 23 13.57 -1.75 -2.81
N TYR A 24 12.41 -1.17 -3.09
CA TYR A 24 11.10 -1.81 -2.99
C TYR A 24 10.51 -2.24 -4.34
N GLN A 25 11.33 -2.37 -5.38
CA GLN A 25 10.87 -2.88 -6.67
C GLN A 25 10.18 -4.24 -6.49
N LEU A 26 8.94 -4.37 -6.99
CA LEU A 26 8.06 -5.54 -6.82
C LEU A 26 7.64 -5.86 -5.36
N LYS A 27 7.89 -4.95 -4.40
CA LYS A 27 7.58 -5.11 -2.97
C LYS A 27 6.62 -4.03 -2.47
N CYS A 28 5.53 -3.80 -3.20
CA CYS A 28 4.57 -2.73 -2.90
C CYS A 28 3.96 -2.82 -1.50
N LEU A 29 3.60 -4.02 -1.04
CA LEU A 29 3.05 -4.24 0.30
C LEU A 29 4.10 -3.95 1.38
N GLY A 30 5.27 -4.58 1.28
CA GLY A 30 6.37 -4.34 2.21
C GLY A 30 6.78 -2.86 2.28
N PHE A 31 6.69 -2.11 1.18
CA PHE A 31 6.95 -0.67 1.19
C PHE A 31 5.96 0.12 2.07
N ILE A 32 4.65 -0.12 1.90
CA ILE A 32 3.65 0.64 2.67
C ILE A 32 3.59 0.17 4.13
N GLU A 33 3.82 -1.11 4.39
CA GLU A 33 3.94 -1.66 5.75
C GLU A 33 5.17 -1.05 6.44
N ASP A 34 6.36 -1.11 5.83
CA ASP A 34 7.57 -0.50 6.38
C ASP A 34 7.40 1.01 6.60
N SER A 35 6.67 1.70 5.71
CA SER A 35 6.39 3.12 5.90
C SER A 35 5.65 3.39 7.19
N LEU A 36 4.64 2.59 7.52
CA LEU A 36 3.85 2.75 8.73
C LEU A 36 4.59 2.19 9.96
N GLU A 37 5.19 1.01 9.83
CA GLU A 37 5.83 0.27 10.90
C GLU A 37 7.12 0.94 11.39
N LYS A 38 8.09 1.15 10.49
CA LYS A 38 9.41 1.67 10.85
C LYS A 38 9.36 3.11 11.31
N SER A 39 8.47 3.92 10.72
CA SER A 39 8.33 5.33 11.12
C SER A 39 7.66 5.50 12.48
N ASN A 40 6.93 4.49 12.96
CA ASN A 40 6.17 4.56 14.20
C ASN A 40 6.61 3.58 15.29
N GLY A 41 7.56 2.68 15.01
CA GLY A 41 7.99 1.64 15.96
C GLY A 41 6.86 0.67 16.30
N ILE A 42 6.13 0.21 15.27
CA ILE A 42 5.02 -0.72 15.41
C ILE A 42 5.11 -1.86 14.39
N GLU A 43 4.36 -2.92 14.63
CA GLU A 43 4.15 -4.03 13.71
C GLU A 43 2.64 -4.19 13.49
N ILE A 44 2.23 -4.22 12.23
CA ILE A 44 0.84 -4.46 11.79
C ILE A 44 0.71 -5.87 11.22
N PHE A 45 -0.52 -6.35 11.03
CA PHE A 45 -0.77 -7.72 10.60
C PHE A 45 -1.62 -7.74 9.33
N GLY A 46 -0.95 -8.00 8.20
CA GLY A 46 -1.53 -8.17 6.87
C GLY A 46 -1.48 -9.61 6.37
N GLY A 47 -1.78 -9.80 5.08
CA GLY A 47 -1.60 -11.07 4.37
C GLY A 47 -0.25 -11.11 3.64
N ASP A 48 0.02 -12.23 2.95
CA ASP A 48 1.31 -12.44 2.27
C ASP A 48 1.42 -11.65 0.96
N SER A 49 0.31 -11.04 0.50
CA SER A 49 0.24 -10.24 -0.72
C SER A 49 -0.70 -9.06 -0.56
N ALA A 50 -0.56 -8.05 -1.43
CA ALA A 50 -1.44 -6.88 -1.41
C ALA A 50 -2.92 -7.28 -1.59
N LYS A 51 -3.19 -8.32 -2.39
CA LYS A 51 -4.55 -8.85 -2.57
C LYS A 51 -5.10 -9.47 -1.29
N GLU A 52 -4.31 -10.27 -0.60
CA GLU A 52 -4.72 -10.90 0.67
C GLU A 52 -4.94 -9.84 1.76
N SER A 53 -4.03 -8.88 1.90
CA SER A 53 -4.20 -7.73 2.81
C SER A 53 -5.47 -6.94 2.50
N ALA A 54 -5.77 -6.67 1.22
CA ALA A 54 -7.00 -6.00 0.83
C ALA A 54 -8.26 -6.76 1.27
N ALA A 55 -8.24 -8.10 1.19
CA ALA A 55 -9.35 -8.94 1.64
C ALA A 55 -9.48 -8.96 3.16
N LEU A 56 -8.38 -9.18 3.89
CA LEU A 56 -8.34 -9.20 5.37
C LEU A 56 -8.82 -7.88 5.97
N TYR A 57 -8.44 -6.76 5.35
CA TYR A 57 -8.83 -5.44 5.78
C TYR A 57 -10.19 -4.97 5.25
N ALA A 58 -10.85 -5.77 4.41
CA ALA A 58 -12.12 -5.43 3.75
C ALA A 58 -12.06 -4.13 2.93
N ALA A 59 -10.96 -3.91 2.19
CA ALA A 59 -10.73 -2.68 1.41
C ALA A 59 -11.88 -2.32 0.45
N HIS A 60 -12.55 -3.33 -0.11
CA HIS A 60 -13.68 -3.17 -1.03
C HIS A 60 -14.89 -2.43 -0.42
N GLU A 61 -14.98 -2.34 0.91
CA GLU A 61 -16.05 -1.61 1.60
C GLU A 61 -15.90 -0.09 1.47
N ASN A 62 -14.68 0.40 1.20
CA ASN A 62 -14.43 1.82 1.00
C ASN A 62 -13.92 2.08 -0.42
N THR A 63 -14.72 2.79 -1.21
CA THR A 63 -14.40 3.14 -2.59
C THR A 63 -14.38 4.67 -2.78
N GLY A 64 -14.01 5.12 -3.97
CA GLY A 64 -13.89 6.54 -4.29
C GLY A 64 -12.56 7.14 -3.83
N LEU A 65 -12.55 8.45 -3.58
CA LEU A 65 -11.33 9.20 -3.28
C LEU A 65 -10.74 8.76 -1.93
N PRO A 66 -9.51 8.22 -1.88
CA PRO A 66 -8.92 7.75 -0.63
C PRO A 66 -8.52 8.94 0.27
N PRO A 67 -8.93 8.96 1.56
CA PRO A 67 -8.45 9.94 2.52
C PRO A 67 -6.93 9.89 2.72
N LYS A 68 -6.33 10.97 3.21
CA LYS A 68 -4.90 10.98 3.54
C LYS A 68 -4.58 9.94 4.62
N GLY A 69 -3.49 9.20 4.45
CA GLY A 69 -3.00 8.21 5.42
C GLY A 69 -3.59 6.80 5.26
N THR A 70 -4.56 6.60 4.37
CA THR A 70 -5.16 5.27 4.14
C THR A 70 -4.29 4.40 3.23
N PHE A 71 -4.34 3.09 3.40
CA PHE A 71 -3.81 2.17 2.39
C PHE A 71 -4.80 2.03 1.24
N VAL A 72 -4.29 1.98 0.01
CA VAL A 72 -5.06 1.92 -1.23
C VAL A 72 -4.68 0.64 -1.94
N PHE A 73 -5.66 -0.15 -2.36
CA PHE A 73 -5.46 -1.48 -2.90
C PHE A 73 -6.00 -1.63 -4.33
N TYR A 74 -5.31 -2.46 -5.09
CA TYR A 74 -5.62 -2.82 -6.46
C TYR A 74 -5.46 -4.33 -6.65
N GLY A 75 -6.24 -4.93 -7.55
CA GLY A 75 -5.96 -6.25 -8.09
C GLY A 75 -4.87 -6.13 -9.15
N CYS A 76 -3.96 -7.10 -9.20
CA CYS A 76 -2.88 -7.15 -10.17
C CYS A 76 -2.48 -8.62 -10.35
N VAL A 77 -2.85 -9.19 -11.50
CA VAL A 77 -2.63 -10.60 -11.81
C VAL A 77 -1.28 -10.77 -12.47
N GLY A 78 -0.51 -11.75 -12.03
CA GLY A 78 0.80 -12.04 -12.62
C GLY A 78 1.32 -13.40 -12.20
N VAL A 79 2.47 -13.77 -12.79
CA VAL A 79 3.17 -15.01 -12.48
C VAL A 79 4.28 -14.72 -11.48
N VAL A 80 4.27 -15.44 -10.35
CA VAL A 80 5.38 -15.47 -9.38
C VAL A 80 5.77 -16.92 -9.17
N GLY A 81 7.03 -17.27 -9.48
CA GLY A 81 7.43 -18.67 -9.63
C GLY A 81 6.63 -19.34 -10.75
N ASP A 82 5.95 -20.44 -10.43
CA ASP A 82 5.08 -21.18 -11.37
C ASP A 82 3.58 -20.90 -11.17
N LYS A 83 3.22 -19.92 -10.32
CA LYS A 83 1.83 -19.64 -9.95
C LYS A 83 1.33 -18.34 -10.59
N LEU A 84 0.29 -18.46 -11.41
CA LEU A 84 -0.53 -17.35 -11.88
C LEU A 84 -1.62 -17.05 -10.84
N ALA A 85 -1.62 -15.84 -10.27
CA ALA A 85 -2.62 -15.42 -9.29
C ALA A 85 -2.78 -13.89 -9.28
N ASP A 86 -3.84 -13.41 -8.64
CA ASP A 86 -3.99 -12.00 -8.26
C ASP A 86 -3.16 -11.73 -6.99
N TRP A 87 -1.96 -11.18 -7.17
CA TRP A 87 -1.07 -10.79 -6.06
C TRP A 87 -1.40 -9.38 -5.54
N GLY A 88 -2.13 -8.61 -6.34
CA GLY A 88 -2.52 -7.25 -6.03
C GLY A 88 -1.39 -6.24 -6.19
N HIS A 89 -1.76 -4.98 -5.98
CA HIS A 89 -0.85 -3.85 -5.84
C HIS A 89 -1.41 -2.90 -4.79
N CYS A 90 -0.56 -2.10 -4.16
CA CYS A 90 -1.02 -1.17 -3.11
C CYS A 90 -0.12 0.06 -2.98
N GLY A 91 -0.65 1.06 -2.29
CA GLY A 91 0.01 2.34 -2.01
C GLY A 91 -0.54 3.04 -0.78
N LEU A 92 0.14 4.09 -0.34
CA LEU A 92 -0.27 4.96 0.77
C LEU A 92 -0.85 6.25 0.21
N SER A 93 -2.07 6.61 0.62
CA SER A 93 -2.71 7.84 0.17
C SER A 93 -2.08 9.08 0.82
N LEU A 94 -1.73 10.07 0.00
CA LEU A 94 -1.29 11.39 0.44
C LEU A 94 -2.47 12.36 0.62
N GLY A 95 -3.70 11.90 0.32
CA GLY A 95 -4.88 12.74 0.17
C GLY A 95 -4.99 13.35 -1.23
N ASN A 96 -6.12 14.00 -1.52
CA ASN A 96 -6.38 14.67 -2.80
C ASN A 96 -6.18 13.78 -4.05
N GLY A 97 -6.33 12.46 -3.90
CA GLY A 97 -6.19 11.50 -4.97
C GLY A 97 -4.76 11.09 -5.30
N GLU A 98 -3.76 11.61 -4.60
CA GLU A 98 -2.36 11.20 -4.76
C GLU A 98 -2.05 9.97 -3.90
N VAL A 99 -1.36 8.99 -4.49
CA VAL A 99 -0.93 7.76 -3.82
C VAL A 99 0.56 7.57 -4.06
N ILE A 100 1.33 7.40 -2.98
CA ILE A 100 2.73 6.99 -3.05
C ILE A 100 2.82 5.47 -2.99
N HIS A 101 3.56 4.86 -3.93
CA HIS A 101 3.67 3.41 -4.01
C HIS A 101 4.98 2.98 -4.67
N ALA A 102 5.37 1.72 -4.44
CA ALA A 102 6.50 1.10 -5.11
C ALA A 102 6.02 0.27 -6.31
N TRP A 103 6.38 0.69 -7.52
CA TRP A 103 6.15 -0.07 -8.76
C TRP A 103 7.48 -0.62 -9.28
N ASN A 104 8.07 0.05 -10.26
CA ASN A 104 9.47 -0.14 -10.68
C ASN A 104 10.45 0.75 -9.89
N VAL A 105 9.94 1.87 -9.40
CA VAL A 105 10.55 2.80 -8.44
C VAL A 105 9.45 3.22 -7.46
N VAL A 106 9.83 3.77 -6.31
CA VAL A 106 8.89 4.52 -5.47
C VAL A 106 8.50 5.80 -6.21
N ARG A 107 7.20 6.01 -6.39
CA ARG A 107 6.64 7.11 -7.17
C ARG A 107 5.29 7.53 -6.61
N ILE A 108 4.83 8.70 -7.05
CA ILE A 108 3.52 9.25 -6.71
C ILE A 108 2.72 9.33 -7.99
N ASP A 109 1.52 8.76 -7.98
CA ASP A 109 0.58 8.83 -9.08
C ASP A 109 -0.81 9.13 -8.52
N ASN A 110 -1.71 9.61 -9.38
CA ASN A 110 -3.12 9.66 -9.01
C ASN A 110 -3.66 8.23 -8.87
N TYR A 111 -4.49 7.97 -7.86
CA TYR A 111 -4.97 6.64 -7.52
C TYR A 111 -5.66 5.90 -8.69
N LEU A 112 -6.37 6.60 -9.58
CA LEU A 112 -6.96 5.96 -10.77
C LEU A 112 -5.97 5.83 -11.93
N GLU A 113 -4.97 6.71 -12.01
CA GLU A 113 -3.93 6.62 -13.04
C GLU A 113 -2.96 5.44 -12.78
N VAL A 114 -2.92 4.91 -11.56
CA VAL A 114 -2.24 3.63 -11.25
C VAL A 114 -2.75 2.49 -12.14
N GLU A 115 -4.04 2.46 -12.49
CA GLU A 115 -4.62 1.44 -13.39
C GLU A 115 -4.09 1.52 -14.83
N ARG A 116 -3.42 2.62 -15.20
CA ARG A 116 -2.87 2.85 -16.54
C ARG A 116 -1.36 2.67 -16.61
N LEU A 117 -0.71 2.36 -15.49
CA LEU A 117 0.72 2.14 -15.48
C LEU A 117 1.12 0.96 -16.38
N PRO A 118 2.23 1.07 -17.12
CA PRO A 118 2.76 -0.05 -17.88
C PRO A 118 3.08 -1.21 -16.94
N ALA A 119 2.43 -2.35 -17.19
CA ALA A 119 2.70 -3.59 -16.49
C ALA A 119 3.97 -4.25 -17.04
N ALA A 120 4.70 -4.94 -16.17
CA ALA A 120 5.79 -5.81 -16.60
C ALA A 120 5.21 -6.96 -17.47
N PRO A 121 6.01 -7.55 -18.39
CA PRO A 121 5.56 -8.69 -19.18
C PRO A 121 4.99 -9.81 -18.29
N GLY A 122 3.81 -10.32 -18.66
CA GLY A 122 3.11 -11.35 -17.88
C GLY A 122 2.28 -10.84 -16.70
N TRP A 123 2.25 -9.53 -16.45
CA TRP A 123 1.39 -8.90 -15.46
C TRP A 123 0.23 -8.15 -16.11
N SER A 124 -0.94 -8.18 -15.46
CA SER A 124 -2.06 -7.32 -15.81
C SER A 124 -1.80 -5.89 -15.34
N GLN A 125 -2.52 -4.94 -15.91
CA GLN A 125 -2.63 -3.62 -15.30
C GLN A 125 -3.32 -3.72 -13.93
N PRO A 126 -2.98 -2.83 -12.97
CA PRO A 126 -3.70 -2.73 -11.71
C PRO A 126 -5.19 -2.42 -11.93
N LYS A 127 -6.04 -2.92 -11.04
CA LYS A 127 -7.47 -2.65 -10.99
C LYS A 127 -7.91 -2.19 -9.62
N TYR A 128 -8.45 -0.99 -9.50
CA TYR A 128 -8.78 -0.40 -8.22
C TYR A 128 -9.78 -1.27 -7.43
N ILE A 129 -9.44 -1.61 -6.18
CA ILE A 129 -10.31 -2.39 -5.27
C ILE A 129 -11.00 -1.45 -4.28
N GLY A 130 -10.23 -0.57 -3.65
CA GLY A 130 -10.72 0.25 -2.54
C GLY A 130 -9.59 0.77 -1.66
N TRP A 131 -9.94 1.35 -0.52
CA TRP A 131 -9.00 1.85 0.48
C TRP A 131 -9.35 1.37 1.89
N VAL A 132 -8.40 1.48 2.81
CA VAL A 132 -8.56 1.03 4.20
C VAL A 132 -8.06 2.12 5.16
N PRO A 133 -8.87 2.54 6.13
CA PRO A 133 -8.48 3.52 7.14
C PRO A 133 -7.48 2.92 8.15
N LEU A 134 -6.61 3.75 8.74
CA LEU A 134 -5.57 3.27 9.66
C LEU A 134 -6.17 2.57 10.88
N GLU A 135 -7.34 3.00 11.35
CA GLU A 135 -8.07 2.39 12.45
C GLU A 135 -8.32 0.90 12.20
N ARG A 136 -8.57 0.52 10.95
CA ARG A 136 -8.76 -0.88 10.55
C ARG A 136 -7.42 -1.63 10.45
N ILE A 137 -6.40 -1.00 9.88
CA ILE A 137 -5.05 -1.58 9.72
C ILE A 137 -4.39 -1.82 11.09
N LEU A 138 -4.64 -0.95 12.05
CA LEU A 138 -4.09 -1.01 13.40
C LEU A 138 -4.82 -2.01 14.31
N VAL A 139 -5.83 -2.75 13.84
CA VAL A 139 -6.46 -3.76 14.69
C VAL A 139 -5.43 -4.85 15.04
N GLY A 140 -5.09 -4.96 16.32
CA GLY A 140 -4.18 -5.98 16.84
C GLY A 140 -2.69 -5.65 16.73
N TYR A 141 -2.32 -4.44 16.28
CA TYR A 141 -0.92 -4.02 16.14
C TYR A 141 -0.12 -4.17 17.44
N GLN A 142 1.20 -4.33 17.31
CA GLN A 142 2.13 -4.42 18.43
C GLN A 142 3.17 -3.30 18.38
N LYS A 143 3.72 -2.93 19.53
CA LYS A 143 4.90 -2.06 19.58
C LYS A 143 6.13 -2.88 19.24
N LYS A 144 7.02 -2.31 18.42
CA LYS A 144 8.26 -2.94 17.99
C LYS A 144 9.39 -1.92 18.05
N ASN A 145 10.47 -2.30 18.72
CA ASN A 145 11.69 -1.53 18.70
C ASN A 145 12.54 -2.07 17.55
N TYR A 146 12.69 -1.27 16.49
CA TYR A 146 13.56 -1.54 15.34
C TYR A 146 15.01 -1.08 15.62
#